data_AF-A0A431IFJ7-F1
#
_entry.id   AF-A0A431IFJ7-F1
#
_cell.length_a   1.000
_cell.length_b   1.000
_cell.length_c   1.000
_cell.angle_alpha   90.00
_cell.angle_beta   90.00
_cell.angle_gamma   90.00
#
_symmetry.space_group_name_H-M   'P 1'
#
loop_
_entity.id
_entity.type
_entity.pdbx_description
1 polymer ?
#
loop_
_entity_poly.entity_id
_entity_poly.type
_entity_poly.pdbx_seq_one_letter_code
_entity_poly.pdbx_strand_id
1 'polypeptide(L)'
;MDEPVVEFWRRRIAQHLTEYYAGIRLSKFPEDLRVLEQLLFAQRPDAVIEIGCQFASSSLWIADRLASIRRYGGPTDPLVVALDIDTAAATVALDTADPAWRDRIALIEADITDPSLPARVEDALGGRRNCMVIEDSAHTYETTIAALKGFARFVAPGGYLIVEDGVVDVEELRLRPDWPRGVHRAIAEFLSGDSGVEFVRRSDLEPYGLTSHPGGYLQRQG
;
A
#
# COMPACT_ATOMS: atom_id res chain seq x y z
N MET A 1 -4.94 -28.99 -16.42
CA MET A 1 -3.91 -28.36 -15.57
C MET A 1 -4.21 -28.91 -14.21
N ASP A 2 -3.37 -29.82 -13.73
CA ASP A 2 -3.72 -30.70 -12.59
C ASP A 2 -3.05 -30.22 -11.29
N GLU A 3 -2.54 -28.99 -11.29
CA GLU A 3 -1.94 -28.31 -10.14
C GLU A 3 -3.05 -27.87 -9.16
N PRO A 4 -2.94 -28.18 -7.86
CA PRO A 4 -3.81 -27.59 -6.85
C PRO A 4 -3.73 -26.06 -6.88
N VAL A 5 -4.87 -25.37 -6.81
CA VAL A 5 -4.94 -23.89 -6.86
C VAL A 5 -4.02 -23.24 -5.83
N VAL A 6 -3.86 -23.85 -4.65
CA VAL A 6 -2.95 -23.37 -3.60
C VAL A 6 -1.48 -23.36 -4.05
N GLU A 7 -1.03 -24.36 -4.81
CA GLU A 7 0.35 -24.42 -5.29
C GLU A 7 0.57 -23.41 -6.41
N PHE A 8 -0.42 -23.28 -7.30
CA PHE A 8 -0.42 -22.20 -8.28
C PHE A 8 -0.29 -20.84 -7.58
N TRP A 9 -1.12 -20.57 -6.57
CA TRP A 9 -1.10 -19.32 -5.81
C TRP A 9 0.25 -19.07 -5.13
N ARG A 10 0.82 -20.06 -4.44
CA ARG A 10 2.17 -19.95 -3.86
C ARG A 10 3.22 -19.58 -4.90
N ARG A 11 3.18 -20.22 -6.06
CA ARG A 11 4.12 -19.94 -7.15
C ARG A 11 3.92 -18.54 -7.75
N ARG A 12 2.67 -18.07 -7.80
CA ARG A 12 2.32 -16.69 -8.16
C ARG A 12 2.87 -15.68 -7.13
N ILE A 13 2.66 -15.93 -5.83
CA ILE A 13 3.23 -15.12 -4.73
C ILE A 13 4.77 -15.08 -4.86
N ALA A 14 5.43 -16.22 -5.06
CA ALA A 14 6.88 -16.26 -5.19
C ALA A 14 7.44 -15.41 -6.35
N GLN A 15 6.66 -15.20 -7.42
CA GLN A 15 7.08 -14.39 -8.56
C GLN A 15 7.33 -12.92 -8.17
N HIS A 16 6.55 -12.35 -7.23
CA HIS A 16 6.70 -10.94 -6.84
C HIS A 16 8.11 -10.63 -6.32
N LEU A 17 8.89 -11.63 -5.89
CA LEU A 17 10.24 -11.44 -5.35
C LEU A 17 11.28 -11.11 -6.43
N THR A 18 10.93 -11.23 -7.71
CA THR A 18 11.84 -11.09 -8.85
C THR A 18 11.45 -9.97 -9.82
N GLU A 19 10.42 -9.19 -9.48
CA GLU A 19 9.93 -8.11 -10.33
C GLU A 19 10.75 -6.83 -10.15
N TYR A 20 10.71 -5.98 -11.18
CA TYR A 20 11.40 -4.69 -11.20
C TYR A 20 10.52 -3.63 -11.87
N TYR A 21 10.59 -2.40 -11.37
CA TYR A 21 10.03 -1.22 -12.03
C TYR A 21 11.09 -0.13 -12.15
N ALA A 22 11.27 0.40 -13.37
CA ALA A 22 12.29 1.39 -13.69
C ALA A 22 13.71 1.01 -13.23
N GLY A 23 14.03 -0.29 -13.19
CA GLY A 23 15.33 -0.80 -12.74
C GLY A 23 15.48 -0.97 -11.22
N ILE A 24 14.46 -0.60 -10.44
CA ILE A 24 14.40 -0.83 -8.99
C ILE A 24 13.61 -2.11 -8.72
N ARG A 25 14.05 -2.92 -7.76
CA ARG A 25 13.32 -4.14 -7.36
C ARG A 25 11.94 -3.77 -6.80
N LEU A 26 10.90 -4.45 -7.29
CA LEU A 26 9.52 -4.25 -6.88
C LEU A 26 8.98 -5.54 -6.27
N SER A 27 8.63 -5.52 -4.99
CA SER A 27 8.10 -6.68 -4.27
C SER A 27 6.57 -6.69 -4.23
N LYS A 28 5.91 -6.48 -5.38
CA LYS A 28 4.44 -6.41 -5.45
C LYS A 28 3.87 -7.51 -6.35
N PHE A 29 2.74 -8.07 -5.94
CA PHE A 29 2.06 -9.11 -6.72
C PHE A 29 1.42 -8.49 -7.98
N PRO A 30 1.70 -8.99 -9.20
CA PRO A 30 1.25 -8.33 -10.44
C PRO A 30 -0.28 -8.16 -10.53
N GLU A 31 -1.03 -9.16 -10.07
CA GLU A 31 -2.49 -9.13 -10.00
C GLU A 31 -2.97 -8.04 -9.03
N ASP A 32 -2.29 -7.83 -7.90
CA ASP A 32 -2.61 -6.77 -6.95
C ASP A 32 -2.24 -5.39 -7.48
N LEU A 33 -1.12 -5.24 -8.21
CA LEU A 33 -0.78 -4.00 -8.91
C LEU A 33 -1.86 -3.60 -9.92
N ARG A 34 -2.48 -4.59 -10.59
CA ARG A 34 -3.56 -4.33 -11.52
C ARG A 34 -4.82 -3.85 -10.80
N VAL A 35 -5.16 -4.42 -9.66
CA VAL A 35 -6.26 -3.94 -8.80
C VAL A 35 -5.94 -2.53 -8.29
N LEU A 36 -4.73 -2.31 -7.77
CA LEU A 36 -4.28 -1.00 -7.28
C LEU A 36 -4.40 0.07 -8.37
N GLU A 37 -4.00 -0.23 -9.62
CA GLU A 37 -4.17 0.70 -10.73
C GLU A 37 -5.66 1.03 -10.99
N GLN A 38 -6.56 0.04 -10.92
CA GLN A 38 -8.01 0.30 -11.06
C GLN A 38 -8.50 1.23 -9.95
N LEU A 39 -8.07 1.00 -8.70
CA LEU A 39 -8.46 1.83 -7.56
C LEU A 39 -7.91 3.26 -7.66
N LEU A 40 -6.66 3.41 -8.10
CA LEU A 40 -6.06 4.73 -8.36
C LEU A 40 -6.86 5.49 -9.43
N PHE A 41 -7.27 4.82 -10.51
CA PHE A 41 -8.09 5.45 -11.56
C PHE A 41 -9.53 5.76 -11.11
N ALA A 42 -10.11 4.91 -10.25
CA ALA A 42 -11.45 5.12 -9.71
C ALA A 42 -11.50 6.27 -8.70
N GLN A 43 -10.57 6.28 -7.74
CA GLN A 43 -10.51 7.31 -6.69
C GLN A 43 -9.91 8.63 -7.21
N ARG A 44 -8.97 8.57 -8.16
CA ARG A 44 -8.17 9.71 -8.64
C ARG A 44 -7.58 10.54 -7.49
N PRO A 45 -6.80 9.90 -6.59
CA PRO A 45 -6.32 10.57 -5.40
C PRO A 45 -5.37 11.72 -5.74
N ASP A 46 -5.44 12.80 -4.96
CA ASP A 46 -4.45 13.89 -5.02
C ASP A 46 -3.23 13.59 -4.15
N ALA A 47 -3.32 12.60 -3.26
CA ALA A 47 -2.18 12.01 -2.58
C ALA A 47 -2.32 10.51 -2.35
N VAL A 48 -1.19 9.80 -2.37
CA VAL A 48 -1.09 8.42 -1.88
C VAL A 48 -0.10 8.40 -0.73
N ILE A 49 -0.51 7.90 0.43
CA ILE A 49 0.40 7.63 1.55
C ILE A 49 0.75 6.14 1.49
N GLU A 50 2.02 5.83 1.28
CA GLU A 50 2.54 4.47 1.28
C GLU A 50 3.41 4.25 2.51
N ILE A 51 3.04 3.29 3.35
CA ILE A 51 3.75 2.93 4.57
C ILE A 51 4.53 1.65 4.30
N GLY A 52 5.86 1.69 4.47
CA GLY A 52 6.76 0.58 4.11
C GLY A 52 7.11 0.63 2.63
N CYS A 53 8.00 1.54 2.23
CA CYS A 53 8.36 1.71 0.82
C CYS A 53 9.56 0.87 0.38
N GLN A 54 10.37 0.34 1.30
CA GLN A 54 11.60 -0.41 1.05
C GLN A 54 12.57 0.32 0.09
N PHE A 55 12.54 -0.02 -1.20
CA PHE A 55 13.36 0.61 -2.25
C PHE A 55 12.61 1.73 -3.00
N ALA A 56 11.40 2.07 -2.57
CA ALA A 56 10.47 3.03 -3.18
C ALA A 56 10.09 2.72 -4.64
N SER A 57 10.24 1.47 -5.08
CA SER A 57 9.86 1.05 -6.44
C SER A 57 8.36 1.17 -6.68
N SER A 58 7.55 0.75 -5.69
CA SER A 58 6.10 0.93 -5.72
C SER A 58 5.72 2.40 -5.60
N SER A 59 6.40 3.19 -4.77
CA SER A 59 6.19 4.65 -4.68
C SER A 59 6.39 5.32 -6.05
N LEU A 60 7.46 4.95 -6.77
CA LEU A 60 7.74 5.46 -8.12
C LEU A 60 6.67 5.00 -9.13
N TRP A 61 6.29 3.73 -9.07
CA TRP A 61 5.20 3.20 -9.90
C TRP A 61 3.89 3.96 -9.66
N ILE A 62 3.51 4.19 -8.40
CA ILE A 62 2.32 4.96 -8.00
C ILE A 62 2.42 6.38 -8.56
N ALA A 63 3.56 7.06 -8.38
CA ALA A 63 3.77 8.42 -8.85
C ALA A 63 3.57 8.54 -10.38
N ASP A 64 4.03 7.55 -11.14
CA ASP A 64 3.84 7.50 -12.59
C ASP A 64 2.38 7.20 -12.98
N ARG A 65 1.66 6.37 -12.21
CA ARG A 65 0.22 6.17 -12.40
C ARG A 65 -0.57 7.46 -12.13
N LEU A 66 -0.24 8.19 -11.08
CA LEU A 66 -0.87 9.49 -10.78
C LEU A 66 -0.59 10.52 -11.88
N ALA A 67 0.64 10.58 -12.40
CA ALA A 67 0.98 11.42 -13.54
C ALA A 67 0.20 11.02 -14.81
N SER A 68 -0.07 9.73 -15.01
CA SER A 68 -0.94 9.24 -16.09
C SER A 68 -2.39 9.67 -15.89
N ILE A 69 -2.94 9.50 -14.68
CA ILE A 69 -4.31 9.87 -14.30
C ILE A 69 -4.55 11.37 -14.51
N ARG A 70 -3.57 12.23 -14.20
CA ARG A 70 -3.62 13.67 -14.50
C ARG A 70 -3.96 13.96 -15.97
N ARG A 71 -3.42 13.18 -16.92
CA ARG A 71 -3.71 13.34 -18.37
C ARG A 71 -5.17 13.03 -18.72
N TYR A 72 -5.87 12.27 -17.89
CA TYR A 72 -7.27 11.89 -18.06
C TYR A 72 -8.21 12.67 -17.12
N GLY A 73 -7.80 13.87 -16.69
CA GLY A 73 -8.58 14.76 -15.83
C GLY A 73 -8.51 14.40 -14.35
N GLY A 74 -7.41 13.79 -13.92
CA GLY A 74 -7.07 13.67 -12.50
C GLY A 74 -6.47 14.95 -11.91
N PRO A 75 -6.05 14.91 -10.64
CA PRO A 75 -5.43 16.04 -9.95
C PRO A 75 -4.21 16.61 -10.69
N THR A 76 -4.02 17.92 -10.59
CA THR A 76 -2.94 18.62 -11.31
C THR A 76 -1.57 18.42 -10.68
N ASP A 77 -1.53 18.20 -9.38
CA ASP A 77 -0.30 18.12 -8.58
C ASP A 77 -0.35 16.97 -7.55
N PRO A 78 -0.46 15.72 -8.02
CA PRO A 78 -0.56 14.57 -7.13
C PRO A 78 0.79 14.28 -6.45
N LEU A 79 0.72 13.81 -5.20
CA LEU A 79 1.91 13.52 -4.38
C LEU A 79 1.88 12.08 -3.84
N VAL A 80 3.02 11.41 -3.83
CA VAL A 80 3.20 10.18 -3.04
C VAL A 80 3.96 10.56 -1.76
N VAL A 81 3.44 10.21 -0.60
CA VAL A 81 4.15 10.31 0.68
C VAL A 81 4.57 8.90 1.07
N ALA A 82 5.86 8.59 0.89
CA ALA A 82 6.43 7.27 1.14
C ALA A 82 7.14 7.26 2.50
N LEU A 83 6.81 6.27 3.34
CA LEU A 83 7.29 6.15 4.70
C LEU A 83 8.11 4.88 4.86
N ASP A 84 9.25 4.96 5.56
CA ASP A 84 10.03 3.79 5.95
C ASP A 84 10.86 4.08 7.20
N ILE A 85 11.26 3.05 7.93
CA ILE A 85 12.17 3.21 9.07
C ILE A 85 13.61 3.50 8.63
N ASP A 86 13.97 3.10 7.40
CA ASP A 86 15.24 3.44 6.75
C ASP A 86 14.98 3.81 5.28
N THR A 87 15.29 5.06 4.94
CA THR A 87 15.04 5.60 3.59
C THR A 87 16.29 5.70 2.73
N ALA A 88 17.45 5.23 3.21
CA ALA A 88 18.72 5.39 2.52
C ALA A 88 18.74 4.62 1.18
N ALA A 89 18.29 3.36 1.20
CA ALA A 89 18.25 2.52 0.00
C ALA A 89 17.23 3.04 -1.02
N ALA A 90 16.05 3.48 -0.55
CA ALA A 90 15.05 4.14 -1.38
C ALA A 90 15.60 5.40 -2.06
N THR A 91 16.29 6.27 -1.31
CA THR A 91 16.89 7.50 -1.84
C THR A 91 17.89 7.20 -2.97
N VAL A 92 18.81 6.26 -2.76
CA VAL A 92 19.80 5.87 -3.78
C VAL A 92 19.13 5.27 -5.03
N ALA A 93 18.13 4.43 -4.84
CA ALA A 93 17.40 3.81 -5.94
C ALA A 93 16.64 4.85 -6.77
N LEU A 94 15.95 5.79 -6.12
CA LEU A 94 15.21 6.87 -6.78
C LEU A 94 16.15 7.86 -7.48
N ASP A 95 17.25 8.28 -6.85
CA ASP A 95 18.25 9.17 -7.47
C ASP A 95 18.85 8.55 -8.75
N THR A 96 18.94 7.21 -8.80
CA THR A 96 19.44 6.47 -9.96
C THR A 96 18.37 6.35 -11.06
N ALA A 97 17.13 6.04 -10.70
CA ALA A 97 16.06 5.73 -11.65
C ALA A 97 15.41 7.00 -12.24
N ASP A 98 15.24 8.04 -11.42
CA ASP A 98 14.52 9.26 -11.78
C ASP A 98 15.03 10.48 -11.01
N PRO A 99 15.94 11.28 -11.59
CA PRO A 99 16.49 12.47 -10.93
C PRO A 99 15.46 13.53 -10.53
N ALA A 100 14.23 13.48 -11.04
CA ALA A 100 13.14 14.43 -10.74
C ALA A 100 12.11 13.85 -9.75
N TRP A 101 12.41 12.72 -9.09
CA TRP A 101 11.45 12.04 -8.20
C TRP A 101 10.93 12.94 -7.08
N ARG A 102 11.75 13.88 -6.59
CA ARG A 102 11.45 14.77 -5.46
C ARG A 102 10.29 15.73 -5.73
N ASP A 103 9.93 15.94 -6.99
CA ASP A 103 8.76 16.75 -7.36
C ASP A 103 7.43 16.00 -7.13
N ARG A 104 7.47 14.67 -6.96
CA ARG A 104 6.28 13.80 -6.93
C ARG A 104 6.24 12.84 -5.76
N ILE A 105 7.35 12.64 -5.06
CA ILE A 105 7.45 11.76 -3.90
C ILE A 105 8.10 12.51 -2.75
N ALA A 106 7.40 12.58 -1.62
CA ALA A 106 7.95 12.98 -0.34
C ALA A 106 8.35 11.73 0.44
N LEU A 107 9.65 11.52 0.62
CA LEU A 107 10.18 10.40 1.38
C LEU A 107 10.42 10.82 2.83
N ILE A 108 9.86 10.08 3.78
CA ILE A 108 9.93 10.40 5.22
C ILE A 108 10.45 9.18 5.97
N GLU A 109 11.59 9.36 6.63
CA GLU A 109 12.12 8.36 7.56
C GLU A 109 11.40 8.44 8.91
N ALA A 110 10.71 7.36 9.29
CA ALA A 110 9.98 7.25 10.54
C ALA A 110 9.60 5.81 10.87
N ASP A 111 9.49 5.53 12.17
CA ASP A 111 8.77 4.36 12.68
C ASP A 111 7.26 4.62 12.63
N ILE A 112 6.48 3.70 12.08
CA ILE A 112 5.03 3.82 11.98
C ILE A 112 4.33 3.92 13.35
N THR A 113 5.00 3.47 14.42
CA THR A 113 4.52 3.55 15.79
C THR A 113 4.77 4.91 16.46
N ASP A 114 5.49 5.83 15.80
CA ASP A 114 5.70 7.20 16.28
C ASP A 114 4.38 7.99 16.30
N PRO A 115 3.89 8.42 17.48
CA PRO A 115 2.62 9.15 17.59
C PRO A 115 2.65 10.54 16.93
N SER A 116 3.84 11.08 16.62
CA SER A 116 3.99 12.36 15.93
C SER A 116 3.92 12.23 14.40
N LEU A 117 4.07 11.01 13.86
CA LEU A 117 4.17 10.77 12.42
C LEU A 117 2.92 11.23 11.65
N PRO A 118 1.68 11.01 12.11
CA PRO A 118 0.51 11.51 11.40
C PRO A 118 0.52 13.04 11.21
N ALA A 119 1.04 13.81 12.17
CA ALA A 119 1.12 15.27 12.01
C ALA A 119 2.17 15.67 10.95
N ARG A 120 3.34 14.99 10.95
CA ARG A 120 4.38 15.19 9.93
C ARG A 120 3.88 14.89 8.52
N VAL A 121 3.08 13.84 8.38
CA VAL A 121 2.46 13.45 7.11
C VAL A 121 1.41 14.47 6.69
N GLU A 122 0.59 14.95 7.61
CA GLU A 122 -0.39 16.01 7.35
C GLU A 122 0.26 17.29 6.81
N ASP A 123 1.40 17.69 7.40
CA ASP A 123 2.20 18.81 6.89
C ASP A 123 2.74 18.53 5.48
N ALA A 124 3.28 17.33 5.22
CA ALA A 124 3.82 16.93 3.92
C ALA A 124 2.76 16.88 2.81
N LEU A 125 1.51 16.52 3.15
CA LEU A 125 0.40 16.51 2.19
C LEU A 125 0.09 17.91 1.65
N GLY A 126 0.42 18.98 2.37
CA GLY A 126 0.24 20.36 1.89
C GLY A 126 -1.22 20.70 1.59
N GLY A 127 -2.16 20.14 2.37
CA GLY A 127 -3.60 20.39 2.23
C GLY A 127 -4.34 19.53 1.19
N ARG A 128 -3.66 18.55 0.57
CA ARG A 128 -4.30 17.48 -0.22
C ARG A 128 -5.24 16.67 0.68
N ARG A 129 -6.44 16.35 0.18
CA ARG A 129 -7.51 15.72 0.99
C ARG A 129 -8.08 14.46 0.39
N ASN A 130 -7.93 14.25 -0.92
CA ASN A 130 -8.36 13.02 -1.57
C ASN A 130 -7.25 11.96 -1.46
N CYS A 131 -6.94 11.52 -0.24
CA CYS A 131 -5.85 10.57 -0.04
C CYS A 131 -6.32 9.11 -0.15
N MET A 132 -5.46 8.29 -0.76
CA MET A 132 -5.46 6.84 -0.61
C MET A 132 -4.33 6.45 0.35
N VAL A 133 -4.54 5.43 1.17
CA VAL A 133 -3.50 4.91 2.07
C VAL A 133 -3.20 3.46 1.71
N ILE A 134 -1.92 3.12 1.64
CA ILE A 134 -1.39 1.78 1.40
C ILE A 134 -0.50 1.43 2.59
N GLU A 135 -0.88 0.39 3.32
CA GLU A 135 -0.17 -0.14 4.47
C GLU A 135 0.58 -1.41 4.08
N ASP A 136 1.90 -1.32 4.02
CA ASP A 136 2.84 -2.36 3.58
C ASP A 136 4.07 -2.45 4.52
N SER A 137 3.84 -2.26 5.83
CA SER A 137 4.89 -2.25 6.85
C SER A 137 5.45 -3.65 7.15
N ALA A 138 5.88 -3.93 8.38
CA ALA A 138 6.46 -5.23 8.77
C ALA A 138 5.45 -6.41 8.82
N HIS A 139 4.17 -6.16 8.49
CA HIS A 139 3.06 -7.12 8.53
C HIS A 139 2.91 -7.84 9.88
N THR A 140 3.35 -7.21 10.97
CA THR A 140 3.04 -7.66 12.33
C THR A 140 1.75 -7.00 12.79
N TYR A 141 1.11 -7.60 13.80
CA TYR A 141 -0.05 -6.97 14.42
C TYR A 141 0.24 -5.52 14.87
N GLU A 142 1.39 -5.27 15.50
CA GLU A 142 1.76 -3.99 16.11
C GLU A 142 1.92 -2.88 15.08
N THR A 143 2.62 -3.14 13.97
CA THR A 143 2.83 -2.13 12.94
C THR A 143 1.57 -1.89 12.13
N THR A 144 0.85 -2.96 11.76
CA THR A 144 -0.40 -2.85 11.00
C THR A 144 -1.46 -2.10 11.79
N ILE A 145 -1.69 -2.42 13.08
CA ILE A 145 -2.72 -1.70 13.85
C ILE A 145 -2.36 -0.23 14.09
N ALA A 146 -1.06 0.09 14.24
CA ALA A 146 -0.59 1.46 14.36
C ALA A 146 -0.85 2.27 13.09
N ALA A 147 -0.53 1.70 11.92
CA ALA A 147 -0.84 2.28 10.62
C ALA A 147 -2.34 2.53 10.44
N LEU A 148 -3.17 1.50 10.65
CA LEU A 148 -4.62 1.61 10.47
C LEU A 148 -5.21 2.71 11.35
N LYS A 149 -4.87 2.74 12.65
CA LYS A 149 -5.39 3.75 13.58
C LYS A 149 -4.83 5.15 13.30
N GLY A 150 -3.56 5.26 12.94
CA GLY A 150 -2.89 6.54 12.70
C GLY A 150 -3.29 7.21 11.38
N PHE A 151 -3.60 6.41 10.35
CA PHE A 151 -3.71 6.89 8.98
C PHE A 151 -5.09 6.77 8.35
N ALA A 152 -6.04 6.03 8.95
CA ALA A 152 -7.42 5.95 8.45
C ALA A 152 -8.07 7.32 8.25
N ARG A 153 -7.73 8.31 9.10
CA ARG A 153 -8.26 9.68 9.00
C ARG A 153 -7.94 10.40 7.69
N PHE A 154 -6.86 10.00 7.00
CA PHE A 154 -6.45 10.61 5.73
C PHE A 154 -7.26 10.08 4.55
N VAL A 155 -7.83 8.88 4.67
CA VAL A 155 -8.59 8.25 3.58
C VAL A 155 -9.84 9.07 3.31
N ALA A 156 -10.01 9.54 2.08
CA ALA A 156 -11.19 10.32 1.72
C ALA A 156 -12.49 9.49 1.81
N PRO A 157 -13.65 10.10 2.06
CA PRO A 157 -14.95 9.42 1.90
C PRO A 157 -15.06 8.76 0.53
N GLY A 158 -15.44 7.48 0.48
CA GLY A 158 -15.44 6.66 -0.73
C GLY A 158 -14.06 6.17 -1.20
N GLY A 159 -12.98 6.64 -0.58
CA GLY A 159 -11.59 6.25 -0.87
C GLY A 159 -11.16 4.96 -0.19
N TYR A 160 -9.91 4.57 -0.43
CA TYR A 160 -9.40 3.24 -0.07
C TYR A 160 -8.24 3.30 0.94
N LEU A 161 -8.27 2.32 1.84
CA LEU A 161 -7.18 1.90 2.73
C LEU A 161 -6.83 0.46 2.37
N ILE A 162 -5.67 0.27 1.75
CA ILE A 162 -5.23 -1.02 1.25
C ILE A 162 -4.20 -1.56 2.24
N VAL A 163 -4.48 -2.72 2.82
CA VAL A 163 -3.60 -3.40 3.77
C VAL A 163 -2.96 -4.58 3.05
N GLU A 164 -1.67 -4.49 2.83
CA GLU A 164 -0.95 -5.49 2.06
C GLU A 164 -0.59 -6.73 2.90
N ASP A 165 -0.14 -7.78 2.20
CA ASP A 165 0.32 -9.05 2.75
C ASP A 165 -0.57 -9.76 3.79
N GLY A 166 -1.90 -9.65 3.69
CA GLY A 166 -2.82 -10.53 4.45
C GLY A 166 -2.52 -12.03 4.30
N VAL A 167 -1.86 -12.41 3.20
CA VAL A 167 -1.43 -13.78 2.91
C VAL A 167 -0.53 -14.37 3.98
N VAL A 168 0.19 -13.55 4.76
CA VAL A 168 1.03 -14.04 5.86
C VAL A 168 0.20 -14.71 6.96
N ASP A 169 -1.07 -14.37 7.11
CA ASP A 169 -1.98 -15.01 8.08
C ASP A 169 -2.72 -16.24 7.51
N VAL A 170 -2.54 -16.56 6.23
CA VAL A 170 -3.15 -17.74 5.57
C VAL A 170 -2.13 -18.87 5.50
N GLU A 171 -2.26 -19.87 6.38
CA GLU A 171 -1.28 -20.93 6.56
C GLU A 171 -0.97 -21.69 5.26
N GLU A 172 -1.98 -21.95 4.45
CA GLU A 172 -1.86 -22.63 3.17
C GLU A 172 -1.10 -21.80 2.14
N LEU A 173 -0.95 -20.49 2.30
CA LEU A 173 -0.28 -19.62 1.32
C LEU A 173 1.10 -19.13 1.77
N ARG A 174 1.51 -19.42 3.01
CA ARG A 174 2.84 -19.04 3.52
C ARG A 174 3.95 -19.73 2.73
N LEU A 175 4.89 -18.94 2.22
CA LEU A 175 6.09 -19.47 1.55
C LEU A 175 7.20 -19.84 2.52
N ARG A 176 7.19 -19.26 3.73
CA ARG A 176 8.19 -19.55 4.76
C ARG A 176 7.57 -19.65 6.15
N PRO A 177 8.10 -20.51 7.03
CA PRO A 177 7.59 -20.64 8.40
C PRO A 177 7.75 -19.37 9.24
N ASP A 178 8.77 -18.55 8.94
CA ASP A 178 9.18 -17.38 9.71
C ASP A 178 8.52 -16.06 9.26
N TRP A 179 7.62 -16.08 8.27
CA TRP A 179 6.83 -14.90 7.91
C TRP A 179 6.10 -14.32 9.14
N PRO A 180 5.94 -12.99 9.21
CA PRO A 180 5.21 -12.35 10.29
C PRO A 180 3.73 -12.79 10.31
N ARG A 181 3.01 -12.36 11.34
CA ARG A 181 1.59 -12.63 11.53
C ARG A 181 0.93 -11.44 12.19
N GLY A 182 -0.37 -11.29 11.97
CA GLY A 182 -1.22 -10.34 12.70
C GLY A 182 -1.92 -9.30 11.85
N VAL A 183 -1.74 -9.31 10.53
CA VAL A 183 -2.45 -8.44 9.59
C VAL A 183 -3.97 -8.60 9.71
N HIS A 184 -4.49 -9.83 9.62
CA HIS A 184 -5.92 -10.13 9.74
C HIS A 184 -6.45 -9.76 11.12
N ARG A 185 -5.66 -9.99 12.18
CA ARG A 185 -6.02 -9.60 13.54
C ARG A 185 -6.14 -8.08 13.65
N ALA A 186 -5.18 -7.33 13.12
CA ALA A 186 -5.19 -5.87 13.13
C ALA A 186 -6.38 -5.31 12.33
N ILE A 187 -6.66 -5.84 11.13
CA ILE A 187 -7.82 -5.45 10.34
C ILE A 187 -9.12 -5.73 11.10
N ALA A 188 -9.25 -6.91 11.71
CA ALA A 188 -10.45 -7.26 12.47
C ALA A 188 -10.67 -6.33 13.68
N GLU A 189 -9.62 -6.04 14.44
CA GLU A 189 -9.70 -5.08 15.55
C GLU A 189 -10.07 -3.69 15.04
N PHE A 190 -9.38 -3.18 14.02
CA PHE A 190 -9.64 -1.87 13.43
C PHE A 190 -11.10 -1.70 13.01
N LEU A 191 -11.64 -2.64 12.23
CA LEU A 191 -13.04 -2.59 11.75
C LEU A 191 -14.08 -2.70 12.87
N SER A 192 -13.71 -3.30 14.01
CA SER A 192 -14.57 -3.39 15.19
C SER A 192 -14.50 -2.17 16.11
N GLY A 193 -13.49 -1.30 15.92
CA GLY A 193 -13.24 -0.14 16.74
C GLY A 193 -13.68 1.18 16.11
N ASP A 194 -13.67 2.24 16.91
CA ASP A 194 -14.18 3.56 16.51
C ASP A 194 -13.47 4.12 15.27
N SER A 195 -12.16 3.91 15.14
CA SER A 195 -11.38 4.39 13.98
C SER A 195 -11.73 3.69 12.66
N GLY A 196 -12.31 2.49 12.72
CA GLY A 196 -12.63 1.69 11.53
C GLY A 196 -14.13 1.51 11.26
N VAL A 197 -15.00 2.11 12.09
CA VAL A 197 -16.46 1.97 11.95
C VAL A 197 -17.00 2.47 10.60
N GLU A 198 -16.29 3.43 9.99
CA GLU A 198 -16.63 3.97 8.67
C GLU A 198 -16.06 3.13 7.53
N PHE A 199 -15.36 2.03 7.80
CA PHE A 199 -14.71 1.21 6.77
C PHE A 199 -15.45 -0.11 6.56
N VAL A 200 -15.50 -0.54 5.31
CA VAL A 200 -16.02 -1.86 4.91
C VAL A 200 -14.97 -2.62 4.12
N ARG A 201 -14.93 -3.94 4.31
CA ARG A 201 -14.15 -4.84 3.46
C ARG A 201 -14.78 -4.93 2.07
N ARG A 202 -13.94 -4.91 1.05
CA ARG A 202 -14.32 -5.05 -0.35
C ARG A 202 -13.77 -6.36 -0.92
N SER A 203 -14.40 -7.47 -0.56
CA SER A 203 -14.01 -8.81 -1.07
C SER A 203 -14.23 -8.97 -2.58
N ASP A 204 -15.01 -8.08 -3.20
CA ASP A 204 -15.18 -8.00 -4.65
C ASP A 204 -13.95 -7.40 -5.37
N LEU A 205 -13.01 -6.79 -4.63
CA LEU A 205 -11.73 -6.29 -5.15
C LEU A 205 -10.62 -7.35 -5.17
N GLU A 206 -10.98 -8.63 -5.02
CA GLU A 206 -10.10 -9.77 -5.28
C GLU A 206 -10.45 -10.44 -6.63
N PRO A 207 -10.59 -9.68 -7.76
CA PRO A 207 -11.31 -10.14 -8.96
C PRO A 207 -10.60 -11.25 -9.73
N TYR A 208 -9.29 -11.42 -9.53
CA TYR A 208 -8.50 -12.47 -10.18
C TYR A 208 -8.52 -13.79 -9.40
N GLY A 209 -9.22 -13.85 -8.26
CA GLY A 209 -9.28 -15.02 -7.39
C GLY A 209 -7.96 -15.34 -6.70
N LEU A 210 -6.95 -14.47 -6.85
CA LEU A 210 -5.61 -14.56 -6.28
C LEU A 210 -5.18 -13.15 -5.87
N THR A 211 -4.68 -13.01 -4.65
CA THR A 211 -4.17 -11.76 -4.09
C THR A 211 -3.12 -12.08 -3.02
N SER A 212 -2.15 -11.21 -2.78
CA SER A 212 -1.33 -11.22 -1.57
C SER A 212 -2.04 -10.54 -0.39
N HIS A 213 -3.17 -9.87 -0.61
CA HIS A 213 -3.87 -9.02 0.35
C HIS A 213 -5.26 -9.54 0.74
N PRO A 214 -5.47 -10.85 1.02
CA PRO A 214 -6.78 -11.37 1.36
C PRO A 214 -7.40 -10.59 2.52
N GLY A 215 -8.60 -10.05 2.30
CA GLY A 215 -9.29 -9.20 3.29
C GLY A 215 -8.69 -7.83 3.57
N GLY A 216 -7.65 -7.43 2.81
CA GLY A 216 -6.88 -6.19 2.97
C GLY A 216 -7.45 -4.97 2.24
N TYR A 217 -8.39 -5.17 1.31
CA TYR A 217 -9.05 -4.06 0.63
C TYR A 217 -10.17 -3.45 1.48
N LEU A 218 -9.92 -2.28 2.07
CA LEU A 218 -10.90 -1.53 2.85
C LEU A 218 -11.31 -0.27 2.10
N GLN A 219 -12.61 0.05 2.15
CA GLN A 219 -13.14 1.30 1.61
C GLN A 219 -13.81 2.09 2.73
N ARG A 220 -13.49 3.38 2.82
CA ARG A 220 -14.22 4.31 3.68
C ARG A 220 -15.59 4.59 3.07
N GLN A 221 -16.64 4.46 3.85
CA GLN A 221 -18.00 4.81 3.45
C GLN A 221 -18.09 6.30 3.13
N GLY A 222 -18.98 6.63 2.18
CA GLY A 222 -19.20 7.99 1.69
C GLY A 222 -20.20 8.79 2.52
#